data_AF-A0A2N7TZ88-F1
#
_entry.id   AF-A0A2N7TZ88-F1
#
_cell.length_a   1.000
_cell.length_b   1.000
_cell.length_c   1.000
_cell.angle_alpha   90.00
_cell.angle_beta   90.00
_cell.angle_gamma   90.00
#
_symmetry.space_group_name_H-M   'P 1'
#
loop_
_entity.id
_entity.type
_entity.pdbx_description
1 polymer ?
#
loop_
_entity_poly.entity_id
_entity_poly.type
_entity_poly.pdbx_seq_one_letter_code
_entity_poly.pdbx_strand_id
1 'polypeptide(L)'
;MKVRGLVFRDLLEHHFGRVPTELLFQAWDDYEVSLGGWDDANWILVTHQNGKPLSLRERGPIRLVERDYGDRDATNLRNFNDWVWMIRSIEAVR
;
A
#
# COMPACT_ATOMS: atom_id res chain seq x y z
N MET A 1 -7.58 -0.15 15.90
CA MET A 1 -8.20 -0.14 14.55
C MET A 1 -8.02 -1.52 13.94
N LYS A 2 -9.05 -2.14 13.33
CA LYS A 2 -8.92 -3.47 12.69
C LYS A 2 -8.94 -3.33 11.17
N VAL A 3 -7.85 -3.68 10.51
CA VAL A 3 -7.73 -3.65 9.04
C VAL A 3 -7.68 -5.07 8.48
N ARG A 4 -8.14 -5.24 7.24
CA ARG A 4 -7.99 -6.47 6.46
C ARG A 4 -7.50 -6.09 5.07
N GLY A 5 -6.57 -6.88 4.54
CA GLY A 5 -5.92 -6.65 3.27
C GLY A 5 -5.16 -7.87 2.80
N LEU A 6 -4.33 -7.68 1.78
CA LEU A 6 -3.41 -8.69 1.25
C LEU A 6 -1.99 -8.35 1.69
N VAL A 7 -1.17 -9.38 1.95
CA VAL A 7 0.28 -9.17 2.07
C VAL A 7 0.79 -8.75 0.71
N PHE A 8 1.41 -7.57 0.64
CA PHE A 8 1.74 -6.96 -0.64
C PHE A 8 2.78 -7.76 -1.39
N ARG A 9 3.80 -8.27 -0.70
CA ARG A 9 4.80 -9.17 -1.26
C ARG A 9 4.17 -10.39 -1.94
N ASP A 10 3.25 -11.08 -1.26
CA ASP A 10 2.58 -12.27 -1.80
C ASP A 10 1.78 -11.92 -3.06
N LEU A 11 1.13 -10.75 -3.08
CA LEU A 11 0.43 -10.24 -4.27
C LEU A 11 1.40 -10.02 -5.44
N LEU A 12 2.57 -9.41 -5.19
CA LEU A 12 3.58 -9.18 -6.21
C LEU A 12 4.14 -10.48 -6.76
N GLU A 13 4.52 -11.43 -5.89
CA GLU A 13 4.99 -12.74 -6.30
C GLU A 13 3.92 -13.50 -7.10
N HIS A 14 2.66 -13.42 -6.69
CA HIS A 14 1.55 -14.07 -7.41
C HIS A 14 1.33 -13.48 -8.82
N HIS A 15 1.36 -12.16 -8.99
CA HIS A 15 1.04 -11.51 -10.26
C HIS A 15 2.24 -11.32 -11.19
N PHE A 16 3.44 -11.11 -10.66
CA PHE A 16 4.65 -10.85 -11.44
C PHE A 16 5.65 -12.00 -11.45
N GLY A 17 5.42 -13.08 -10.67
CA GLY A 17 6.34 -14.20 -10.52
C GLY A 17 7.64 -13.87 -9.75
N ARG A 18 7.77 -12.63 -9.27
CA ARG A 18 8.87 -12.08 -8.48
C ARG A 18 8.40 -10.82 -7.77
N VAL A 19 9.19 -10.32 -6.83
CA VAL A 19 9.01 -8.97 -6.27
C VAL A 19 9.77 -7.97 -7.16
N PRO A 20 9.10 -7.05 -7.88
CA PRO A 20 9.80 -6.00 -8.63
C PRO A 20 10.55 -5.05 -7.70
N THR A 21 11.71 -4.55 -8.14
CA THR A 21 12.51 -3.58 -7.38
C THR A 21 11.85 -2.21 -7.31
N GLU A 22 11.11 -1.85 -8.36
CA GLU A 22 10.39 -0.58 -8.48
C GLU A 22 8.99 -0.83 -9.07
N LEU A 23 8.01 -0.10 -8.55
CA LEU A 23 6.62 -0.12 -8.98
C LEU A 23 6.14 1.30 -9.21
N LEU A 24 5.42 1.51 -10.31
CA LEU A 24 4.65 2.71 -10.58
C LEU A 24 3.25 2.54 -9.99
N PHE A 25 2.85 3.47 -9.13
CA PHE A 25 1.50 3.56 -8.61
C PHE A 25 0.78 4.74 -9.23
N GLN A 26 -0.46 4.53 -9.64
CA GLN A 26 -1.38 5.61 -10.00
C GLN A 26 -2.61 5.55 -9.12
N ALA A 27 -3.05 6.70 -8.65
CA ALA A 27 -4.22 6.86 -7.81
C ALA A 27 -5.38 7.52 -8.58
N TRP A 28 -6.57 7.50 -7.97
CA TRP A 28 -7.77 8.12 -8.55
C TRP A 28 -7.77 9.65 -8.54
N ASP A 29 -6.91 10.29 -7.75
CA ASP A 29 -6.72 11.75 -7.68
C ASP A 29 -5.59 12.25 -8.57
N ASP A 30 -5.26 11.47 -9.61
CA ASP A 30 -4.16 11.72 -10.57
C ASP A 30 -2.76 11.79 -9.92
N TYR A 31 -2.62 11.36 -8.66
CA TYR A 31 -1.32 11.16 -8.05
C TYR A 31 -0.61 9.96 -8.68
N GLU A 32 0.66 10.16 -9.04
CA GLU A 32 1.54 9.16 -9.63
C GLU A 32 2.89 9.18 -8.92
N VAL A 33 3.40 8.00 -8.58
CA VAL A 33 4.72 7.85 -7.93
C VAL A 33 5.37 6.52 -8.26
N SER A 34 6.68 6.52 -8.46
CA SER A 34 7.50 5.31 -8.52
C SER A 34 8.19 5.10 -7.18
N LEU A 35 8.02 3.90 -6.60
CA LEU A 35 8.56 3.54 -5.30
C LEU A 35 9.11 2.10 -5.32
N GLY A 36 10.07 1.82 -4.44
CA GLY A 36 10.71 0.50 -4.26
C GLY A 36 10.67 0.02 -2.81
N GLY A 37 11.40 -1.06 -2.50
CA GLY A 37 11.51 -1.57 -1.12
C GLY A 37 10.36 -2.49 -0.67
N TRP A 38 9.82 -3.28 -1.60
CA TRP A 38 8.70 -4.21 -1.38
C TRP A 38 9.12 -5.64 -1.03
N ASP A 39 10.43 -5.87 -0.87
CA ASP A 39 11.02 -7.16 -0.53
C ASP A 39 10.71 -7.58 0.92
N ASP A 40 10.39 -6.61 1.78
CA ASP A 40 9.87 -6.85 3.12
C ASP A 40 8.37 -7.25 3.10
N ALA A 41 8.01 -8.28 3.89
CA ALA A 41 6.64 -8.73 4.11
C ALA A 41 5.81 -7.79 5.01
N ASN A 42 6.38 -6.66 5.41
CA ASN A 42 5.74 -5.65 6.24
C ASN A 42 4.69 -4.80 5.52
N TRP A 43 4.52 -4.93 4.21
CA TRP A 43 3.51 -4.15 3.48
C TRP A 43 2.17 -4.89 3.36
N ILE A 44 1.07 -4.18 3.65
CA ILE A 44 -0.30 -4.67 3.47
C ILE A 44 -1.06 -3.75 2.52
N LEU A 45 -1.64 -4.35 1.50
CA LEU A 45 -2.61 -3.70 0.63
C LEU A 45 -4.01 -3.80 1.26
N VAL A 46 -4.43 -2.75 1.95
CA VAL A 46 -5.67 -2.71 2.73
C VAL A 46 -6.86 -2.51 1.80
N THR A 47 -7.86 -3.36 1.98
CA THR A 47 -9.14 -3.30 1.24
C THR A 47 -10.33 -3.03 2.16
N HIS A 48 -10.19 -3.32 3.47
CA HIS A 48 -11.25 -3.16 4.44
C HIS A 48 -10.75 -2.58 5.77
N GLN A 49 -11.59 -1.77 6.40
CA GLN A 49 -11.39 -1.25 7.75
C GLN A 49 -12.65 -1.48 8.58
N ASN A 50 -12.48 -2.00 9.79
CA ASN A 50 -13.55 -2.34 10.73
C ASN A 50 -14.66 -3.20 10.09
N GLY A 51 -14.26 -4.16 9.24
CA GLY A 51 -15.18 -5.09 8.56
C GLY A 51 -15.89 -4.53 7.32
N LYS A 52 -15.69 -3.25 6.98
CA LYS A 52 -16.31 -2.61 5.81
C LYS A 52 -15.26 -2.31 4.72
N PRO A 53 -15.63 -2.33 3.43
CA PRO A 53 -14.75 -1.84 2.36
C PRO A 53 -14.32 -0.40 2.63
N LEU A 54 -13.09 -0.04 2.23
CA LEU A 54 -12.62 1.34 2.38
C LEU A 54 -13.48 2.29 1.52
N SER A 55 -14.03 3.33 2.14
CA SER A 55 -14.64 4.45 1.42
C SER A 55 -13.60 5.53 1.11
N LEU A 56 -14.01 6.56 0.37
CA LEU A 56 -13.18 7.74 0.12
C LEU A 56 -12.67 8.39 1.42
N ARG A 57 -13.50 8.40 2.48
CA ARG A 57 -13.10 8.95 3.79
C ARG A 57 -11.97 8.14 4.43
N GLU A 58 -11.92 6.83 4.18
CA GLU A 58 -10.80 5.98 4.60
C GLU A 58 -9.70 5.85 3.54
N ARG A 59 -9.71 6.71 2.51
CA ARG A 59 -8.75 6.70 1.38
C ARG A 59 -8.76 5.41 0.57
N GLY A 60 -9.96 4.84 0.39
CA GLY A 60 -10.23 3.67 -0.47
C GLY A 60 -10.25 4.00 -1.97
N PRO A 61 -10.44 3.01 -2.86
CA PRO A 61 -10.86 1.64 -2.54
C PRO A 61 -9.74 0.77 -1.96
N ILE A 62 -8.49 1.16 -2.18
CA ILE A 62 -7.29 0.43 -1.78
C ILE A 62 -6.24 1.44 -1.28
N ARG A 63 -5.54 1.10 -0.21
CA ARG A 63 -4.35 1.83 0.24
C ARG A 63 -3.26 0.89 0.73
N LEU A 64 -2.01 1.27 0.52
CA LEU A 64 -0.84 0.54 0.97
C LEU A 64 -0.39 1.08 2.33
N VAL A 65 -0.15 0.19 3.29
CA VAL A 65 0.34 0.56 4.64
C VAL A 65 1.40 -0.44 5.10
N GLU A 66 2.28 0.00 5.99
CA GLU A 66 3.26 -0.85 6.66
C GLU A 66 2.65 -1.45 7.96
N ARG A 67 2.97 -2.72 8.27
CA ARG A 67 2.41 -3.50 9.40
C ARG A 67 3.02 -3.10 10.73
N ASP A 68 4.32 -2.86 10.72
CA ASP A 68 5.09 -2.56 11.92
C ASP A 68 5.73 -1.20 11.75
N TYR A 69 5.32 -0.26 12.59
CA TYR A 69 5.84 1.10 12.58
C TYR A 69 7.10 1.22 13.45
N GLY A 70 7.53 0.12 14.10
CA GLY A 70 8.58 0.16 15.13
C GLY A 70 8.26 1.19 16.21
N ASP A 71 9.24 2.00 16.59
CA ASP A 71 9.09 3.13 17.53
C ASP A 71 8.52 4.42 16.91
N ARG A 72 8.05 4.38 15.65
CA ARG A 72 7.54 5.58 14.98
C ARG A 72 6.12 5.87 15.43
N ASP A 73 5.92 7.11 15.91
CA ASP A 73 4.62 7.60 16.36
C ASP A 73 3.59 7.59 15.22
N ALA A 74 2.62 6.69 15.29
CA ALA A 74 1.49 6.55 14.36
C ALA A 74 0.59 7.81 14.27
N THR A 75 0.78 8.79 15.16
CA THR A 75 0.09 10.08 15.11
C THR A 75 0.85 11.15 14.31
N ASN A 76 2.14 10.92 14.01
CA ASN A 76 2.97 11.85 13.24
C ASN A 76 3.09 11.43 11.76
N LEU A 77 2.07 11.82 11.00
CA LEU A 77 1.91 11.52 9.56
C LEU A 77 3.10 11.94 8.68
N ARG A 78 3.97 12.87 9.13
CA ARG A 78 5.16 13.32 8.38
C ARG A 78 6.28 12.28 8.29
N ASN A 79 6.26 11.25 9.13
CA ASN A 79 7.24 10.16 9.09
C ASN A 79 6.80 9.01 8.15
N PHE A 80 5.64 9.15 7.50
CA PHE A 80 5.03 8.17 6.60
C PHE A 80 5.03 8.72 5.18
N ASN A 81 6.21 8.86 4.58
CA ASN A 81 6.33 9.43 3.24
C ASN A 81 5.79 8.52 2.12
N ASP A 82 5.60 7.22 2.38
CA ASP A 82 5.33 6.23 1.32
C ASP A 82 3.92 5.59 1.39
N TRP A 83 2.94 6.32 1.94
CA TRP A 83 1.54 5.86 1.93
C TRP A 83 0.86 6.21 0.61
N VAL A 84 0.77 5.23 -0.28
CA VAL A 84 -0.05 5.36 -1.48
C VAL A 84 -1.48 4.92 -1.18
N TRP A 85 -2.45 5.78 -1.47
CA TRP A 85 -3.87 5.50 -1.27
C TRP A 85 -4.67 5.76 -2.53
N MET A 86 -5.95 5.39 -2.50
CA MET A 86 -6.83 5.48 -3.66
C MET A 86 -6.20 4.83 -4.90
N ILE A 87 -5.43 3.74 -4.69
CA ILE A 87 -4.64 3.09 -5.75
C ILE A 87 -5.60 2.57 -6.82
N ARG A 88 -5.32 2.97 -8.07
CA ARG A 88 -6.02 2.59 -9.29
C ARG A 88 -5.24 1.54 -10.08
N SER A 89 -3.92 1.70 -10.19
CA SER A 89 -3.03 0.75 -10.87
C SER A 89 -1.70 0.61 -10.15
N ILE A 90 -1.08 -0.56 -10.33
CA ILE A 90 0.27 -0.90 -9.85
C ILE A 90 0.97 -1.59 -11.02
N GLU A 91 2.06 -1.01 -11.49
CA GLU A 91 2.79 -1.49 -12.67
C GLU A 91 4.26 -1.73 -12.33
N ALA A 92 4.82 -2.85 -12.78
CA ALA A 92 6.25 -3.10 -12.63
C ALA A 92 7.04 -2.26 -13.64
N VAL A 93 7.87 -1.36 -13.13
CA VAL A 93 8.84 -0.62 -13.96
C VAL A 93 10.04 -1.54 -14.22
N ARG A 94 10.59 -1.51 -15.43
CA ARG A 94 11.64 -2.43 -15.87
C ARG A 94 12.99 -2.19 -15.22
#